data_AF-A0A2D4LDC9-F1
#
_entry.id   AF-A0A2D4LDC9-F1
#
_cell.length_a   1.000
_cell.length_b   1.000
_cell.length_c   1.000
_cell.angle_alpha   90.00
_cell.angle_beta   90.00
_cell.angle_gamma   90.00
#
_symmetry.space_group_name_H-M   'P 1'
#
loop_
_entity.id
_entity.type
_entity.pdbx_description
1 polymer ?
#
loop_
_entity_poly.entity_id
_entity_poly.type
_entity_poly.pdbx_seq_one_letter_code
_entity_poly.pdbx_strand_id
1 'polypeptide(L)'
;VIFRYALAIFKYNEEAILKIRDNLEFYQYLRFFTKTISDGRKLMSIAFGDMNPFPMKLLQNRRGVHRLKVEAELRELEQLKAQYVKEQAEQAASQPDGPTSEEEEEI
;
A
#
# COMPACT_ATOMS: atom_id res chain seq x y z
N VAL A 1 -11.26 14.57 4.23
CA VAL A 1 -10.37 15.74 4.05
C VAL A 1 -8.96 15.33 3.62
N ILE A 2 -8.34 14.33 4.25
CA ILE A 2 -6.98 13.85 3.96
C ILE A 2 -6.68 13.68 2.46
N PHE A 3 -7.55 13.00 1.71
CA PHE A 3 -7.34 12.75 0.27
C PHE A 3 -7.23 14.04 -0.57
N ARG A 4 -7.93 15.11 -0.17
CA ARG A 4 -7.84 16.41 -0.86
C ARG A 4 -6.47 17.05 -0.65
N TYR A 5 -5.98 17.01 0.58
CA TYR A 5 -4.63 17.50 0.89
C TYR A 5 -3.55 16.66 0.22
N ALA A 6 -3.69 15.33 0.17
CA ALA A 6 -2.75 14.47 -0.54
C ALA A 6 -2.62 14.90 -2.02
N LEU A 7 -3.73 15.18 -2.69
CA LEU A 7 -3.70 15.66 -4.07
C LEU A 7 -3.21 17.10 -4.21
N ALA A 8 -3.58 17.97 -3.28
CA ALA A 8 -3.09 19.35 -3.26
C ALA A 8 -1.57 19.41 -3.10
N ILE A 9 -1.00 18.50 -2.31
CA ILE A 9 0.45 18.34 -2.13
C ILE A 9 1.12 17.95 -3.46
N PHE A 10 0.54 16.97 -4.18
CA PHE A 10 1.04 16.57 -5.50
C PHE A 10 0.94 17.73 -6.49
N LYS A 11 -0.19 18.47 -6.48
CA LYS A 11 -0.40 19.62 -7.34
C LYS A 11 0.54 20.79 -7.02
N TYR A 12 0.84 21.02 -5.74
CA TYR A 12 1.77 22.06 -5.30
C TYR A 12 3.19 21.83 -5.83
N ASN A 13 3.57 20.57 -6.03
CA ASN A 13 4.89 20.13 -6.43
C ASN A 13 4.92 19.50 -7.84
N GLU A 14 3.88 19.71 -8.64
CA GLU A 14 3.63 18.98 -9.89
C GLU A 14 4.84 19.01 -10.83
N GLU A 15 5.40 20.19 -11.06
CA GLU A 15 6.57 20.39 -11.92
C GLU A 15 7.82 19.63 -11.45
N ALA A 16 8.03 19.53 -10.14
CA ALA A 16 9.16 18.78 -9.59
C ALA A 16 8.93 17.27 -9.75
N ILE A 17 7.70 16.82 -9.51
CA ILE A 17 7.33 15.41 -9.64
C ILE A 17 7.41 14.93 -11.08
N LEU A 18 6.92 15.73 -12.04
CA LEU A 18 6.92 15.37 -13.47
C LEU A 18 8.34 15.27 -14.08
N LYS A 19 9.34 15.86 -13.42
CA LYS A 19 10.75 15.76 -13.85
C LYS A 19 11.43 14.47 -13.40
N ILE A 20 10.88 13.81 -12.39
CA ILE A 20 11.44 12.57 -11.84
C ILE A 20 11.20 11.45 -12.85
N ARG A 21 12.26 10.75 -13.24
CA ARG A 21 12.20 9.65 -14.22
C ARG A 21 12.31 8.28 -13.58
N ASP A 22 12.92 8.22 -12.40
CA ASP A 22 13.19 6.98 -11.69
C ASP A 22 12.27 6.82 -10.46
N ASN A 23 11.82 5.59 -10.22
CA ASN A 23 10.98 5.25 -9.08
C ASN A 23 11.72 5.46 -7.76
N LEU A 24 13.02 5.15 -7.69
CA LEU A 24 13.81 5.36 -6.48
C LEU A 24 13.90 6.85 -6.13
N GLU A 25 14.16 7.68 -7.14
CA GLU A 25 14.17 9.14 -7.02
C GLU A 25 12.80 9.66 -6.56
N PHE A 26 11.71 9.09 -7.06
CA PHE A 26 10.35 9.44 -6.63
C PHE A 26 10.12 9.12 -5.14
N TYR A 27 10.54 7.94 -4.66
CA TYR A 27 10.41 7.60 -3.24
C TYR A 27 11.25 8.50 -2.33
N GLN A 28 12.47 8.85 -2.76
CA GLN A 28 13.31 9.80 -2.02
C GLN A 28 12.66 11.18 -1.97
N TYR A 29 12.12 11.65 -3.09
CA TYR A 29 11.37 12.89 -3.16
C TYR A 29 10.16 12.89 -2.19
N LEU A 30 9.38 11.80 -2.18
CA LEU A 30 8.25 11.63 -1.26
C LEU A 30 8.65 11.58 0.23
N ARG A 31 9.92 11.34 0.55
CA ARG A 31 10.40 11.40 1.94
C ARG A 31 10.71 12.83 2.39
N PHE A 32 11.06 13.72 1.46
CA PHE A 32 11.49 15.08 1.76
C PHE A 32 10.51 16.18 1.31
N PHE A 33 9.51 15.86 0.49
CA PHE A 33 8.57 16.85 -0.07
C PHE A 33 7.81 17.64 1.00
N THR A 34 7.61 17.11 2.21
CA THR A 34 6.93 17.85 3.28
C THR A 34 7.68 19.12 3.66
N LYS A 35 8.99 19.19 3.38
CA LYS A 35 9.84 20.36 3.59
C LYS A 35 9.74 21.41 2.47
N THR A 36 9.18 21.05 1.31
CA THR A 36 9.00 22.00 0.18
C THR A 36 7.74 22.84 0.33
N ILE A 37 6.86 22.48 1.27
CA ILE A 37 5.60 23.17 1.53
C ILE A 37 5.86 24.32 2.51
N SER A 38 6.03 25.53 1.99
CA SER A 38 6.26 26.74 2.80
C SER A 38 5.01 27.60 2.99
N ASP A 39 4.02 27.46 2.10
CA ASP A 39 2.78 28.27 2.13
C ASP A 39 1.53 27.40 2.33
N GLY A 40 1.07 27.35 3.59
CA GLY A 40 -0.14 26.64 3.98
C GLY A 40 -1.43 27.25 3.42
N ARG A 41 -1.48 28.57 3.19
CA ARG A 41 -2.67 29.23 2.61
C ARG A 41 -2.82 28.85 1.14
N LYS A 42 -1.72 28.85 0.39
CA LYS A 42 -1.69 28.34 -0.98
C LYS A 42 -2.09 26.86 -1.04
N LEU A 43 -1.57 26.02 -0.14
CA LEU A 43 -1.95 24.60 -0.09
C LEU A 43 -3.45 24.42 0.17
N MET A 44 -4.03 25.19 1.09
CA MET A 44 -5.46 25.16 1.37
C MET A 44 -6.29 25.63 0.17
N SER A 45 -5.86 26.69 -0.52
CA SER A 45 -6.51 27.15 -1.75
C SER A 45 -6.54 26.07 -2.82
N ILE A 46 -5.43 25.34 -3.01
CA ILE A 46 -5.37 24.24 -3.98
C ILE A 46 -6.29 23.08 -3.52
N ALA A 47 -6.30 22.74 -2.23
CA ALA A 47 -7.06 21.60 -1.70
C ALA A 47 -8.59 21.78 -1.74
N PHE A 48 -9.07 23.03 -1.69
CA PHE A 48 -10.50 23.34 -1.62
C PHE A 48 -11.04 24.17 -2.79
N GLY A 49 -10.18 24.88 -3.52
CA GLY A 49 -10.52 25.65 -4.72
C GLY A 49 -10.17 24.89 -5.99
N ASP A 50 -8.87 24.72 -6.27
CA ASP A 50 -8.39 24.23 -7.57
C ASP A 50 -8.66 22.74 -7.79
N MET A 51 -8.44 21.92 -6.75
CA MET A 51 -8.81 20.51 -6.75
C MET A 51 -10.31 20.41 -6.48
N ASN A 52 -11.10 20.43 -7.57
CA ASN A 52 -12.55 20.26 -7.54
C ASN A 52 -12.93 19.13 -6.54
N PRO A 53 -13.79 19.40 -5.54
CA PRO A 53 -14.15 18.40 -4.56
C PRO A 53 -14.76 17.18 -5.26
N PHE A 54 -14.05 16.05 -5.25
CA PHE A 54 -14.56 14.78 -5.77
C PHE A 54 -15.99 14.57 -5.29
N PRO A 55 -16.97 14.43 -6.21
CA PRO A 55 -18.33 14.16 -5.81
C PRO A 55 -18.35 12.93 -4.91
N MET A 56 -18.94 13.04 -3.71
CA MET A 56 -18.92 11.96 -2.71
C MET A 56 -19.47 10.65 -3.28
N LYS A 57 -20.45 10.73 -4.19
CA LYS A 57 -20.99 9.58 -4.93
C LYS A 57 -19.92 8.85 -5.74
N LEU A 58 -19.07 9.58 -6.46
CA LEU A 58 -17.98 8.99 -7.25
C LEU A 58 -16.93 8.35 -6.34
N LEU A 59 -16.60 9.01 -5.23
CA LEU A 59 -15.64 8.49 -4.26
C LEU A 59 -16.17 7.21 -3.59
N GLN A 60 -17.44 7.17 -3.20
CA GLN A 60 -18.08 5.99 -2.63
C GLN A 60 -18.12 4.83 -3.63
N ASN A 61 -18.46 5.09 -4.89
CA ASN A 61 -18.47 4.07 -5.93
C ASN A 61 -17.06 3.46 -6.12
N ARG A 62 -16.04 4.30 -6.33
CA ARG A 62 -14.64 3.82 -6.46
C ARG A 62 -14.16 3.04 -5.25
N ARG A 63 -14.50 3.49 -4.04
CA ARG A 63 -14.19 2.77 -2.79
C ARG A 63 -14.89 1.41 -2.73
N GLY A 64 -16.15 1.33 -3.16
CA GLY A 64 -16.89 0.08 -3.21
C GLY A 64 -16.24 -0.93 -4.17
N VAL A 65 -15.93 -0.49 -5.39
CA VAL A 65 -15.26 -1.33 -6.41
C VAL A 65 -13.90 -1.82 -5.90
N HIS A 66 -13.07 -0.92 -5.36
CA HIS A 66 -11.75 -1.30 -4.87
C HIS A 66 -11.83 -2.25 -3.67
N ARG A 67 -12.76 -2.02 -2.75
CA ARG A 67 -12.97 -2.90 -1.59
C ARG A 67 -13.33 -4.32 -2.02
N LEU A 68 -14.27 -4.47 -2.97
CA LEU A 68 -14.64 -5.79 -3.49
C LEU A 68 -13.44 -6.53 -4.09
N LYS A 69 -12.56 -5.81 -4.80
CA LYS A 69 -11.33 -6.39 -5.35
C LYS A 69 -10.37 -6.86 -4.25
N VAL A 70 -10.11 -6.02 -3.24
CA VAL A 70 -9.20 -6.36 -2.14
C VAL A 70 -9.75 -7.52 -1.30
N GLU A 71 -11.07 -7.56 -1.07
CA GLU A 71 -11.71 -8.68 -0.35
C GLU A 71 -11.60 -10.00 -1.13
N ALA A 72 -11.63 -9.95 -2.46
CA ALA A 72 -11.41 -11.13 -3.30
C ALA A 72 -9.95 -11.61 -3.23
N GLU A 73 -8.99 -10.70 -3.41
CA GLU A 73 -7.55 -11.00 -3.30
C GLU A 73 -7.18 -11.57 -1.92
N LEU A 74 -7.77 -11.03 -0.85
CA LEU A 74 -7.56 -11.53 0.51
C LEU A 74 -8.06 -12.97 0.67
N ARG A 75 -9.25 -13.26 0.14
CA ARG A 75 -9.84 -14.61 0.22
C ARG A 75 -9.00 -15.64 -0.55
N GLU A 76 -8.47 -15.27 -1.71
CA GLU A 76 -7.57 -16.13 -2.49
C GLU A 76 -6.29 -16.45 -1.69
N LEU A 77 -5.69 -15.45 -1.04
CA LEU A 77 -4.51 -15.65 -0.20
C LEU A 77 -4.79 -16.52 1.03
N GLU A 78 -5.95 -16.37 1.66
CA GLU A 78 -6.36 -17.21 2.79
C GLU A 78 -6.53 -18.67 2.38
N GLN A 79 -7.10 -18.93 1.21
CA GLN A 79 -7.23 -20.29 0.66
C GLN A 79 -5.86 -20.91 0.37
N LEU A 80 -4.96 -20.16 -0.26
CA LEU A 80 -3.60 -20.63 -0.55
C LEU A 80 -2.84 -20.96 0.73
N LYS A 81 -2.95 -20.10 1.76
CA LYS A 81 -2.35 -20.34 3.07
C LYS A 81 -2.92 -21.60 3.74
N ALA A 82 -4.23 -21.82 3.67
CA ALA A 82 -4.87 -23.00 4.25
C ALA A 82 -4.42 -24.29 3.55
N GLN A 83 -4.31 -24.27 2.22
CA GLN A 83 -3.78 -25.40 1.44
C GLN A 83 -2.34 -25.70 1.83
N TYR A 84 -1.48 -24.68 1.88
CA TYR A 84 -0.08 -24.84 2.28
C TYR A 84 0.08 -25.45 3.68
N VAL A 85 -0.69 -24.98 4.66
CA VAL A 85 -0.66 -25.53 6.03
C VAL A 85 -1.15 -26.99 6.05
N LYS A 86 -2.18 -27.31 5.27
CA LYS A 86 -2.70 -28.67 5.17
C LYS A 86 -1.67 -29.62 4.53
N GLU A 87 -1.03 -29.20 3.43
CA GLU A 87 0.02 -29.97 2.77
C GLU A 87 1.22 -30.20 3.70
N GLN A 88 1.65 -29.19 4.46
CA GLN A 88 2.70 -29.37 5.47
C GLN A 88 2.29 -30.36 6.57
N ALA A 89 1.05 -30.30 7.06
CA ALA A 89 0.56 -31.22 8.08
C ALA A 89 0.48 -32.66 7.56
N GLU A 90 0.06 -32.86 6.31
CA GLU A 90 0.02 -34.17 5.65
C GLU A 90 1.43 -34.73 5.38
N GLN A 91 2.39 -33.87 5.01
CA GLN A 91 3.81 -34.26 4.88
C GLN A 91 4.42 -34.63 6.23
N ALA A 92 4.14 -33.87 7.29
CA ALA A 92 4.58 -34.18 8.64
C ALA A 92 3.95 -35.49 9.17
N ALA A 93 2.67 -35.74 8.87
CA ALA A 93 1.98 -36.96 9.26
C ALA A 93 2.38 -38.19 8.43
N SER A 94 2.89 -38.00 7.20
CA SER A 94 3.38 -39.07 6.33
C SER A 94 4.86 -39.42 6.57
N GLN A 95 5.60 -38.62 7.35
CA GLN A 95 6.87 -39.07 7.92
C GLN A 95 6.56 -39.94 9.14
N PRO A 96 6.81 -41.26 9.09
CA PRO A 96 6.68 -42.07 10.29
C PRO A 96 7.80 -41.66 11.26
N ASP A 97 7.45 -41.48 12.54
CA ASP A 97 8.38 -41.17 13.63
C ASP A 97 9.68 -41.99 13.51
N GLY A 98 10.75 -41.32 13.06
CA GLY A 98 12.13 -41.75 13.22
C GLY A 98 12.78 -40.79 14.21
N PRO A 99 13.28 -41.26 15.37
CA PRO A 99 13.88 -40.37 16.35
C PRO A 99 15.24 -39.90 15.81
N THR A 100 15.35 -38.63 15.51
CA THR A 100 16.64 -37.95 15.34
C THR A 100 16.58 -36.70 16.21
N SER A 101 16.84 -36.89 17.51
CA SER A 101 18.16 -36.68 18.13
C SER A 101 18.60 -35.24 17.94
N GLU A 102 18.50 -34.51 19.05
CA GLU A 102 19.12 -33.23 19.30
C GLU A 102 20.60 -33.29 18.91
N GLU A 103 21.02 -32.54 17.89
CA GLU A 103 22.40 -32.04 17.81
C GLU A 103 22.34 -30.57 17.44
N GLU A 104 22.61 -29.74 18.44
CA GLU A 104 23.05 -28.35 18.29
C GLU A 104 24.28 -28.33 17.37
N GLU A 105 24.28 -27.50 16.32
CA GLU A 105 25.53 -27.13 15.66
C GLU A 105 25.61 -25.61 15.48
N GLU A 106 26.53 -25.05 16.26
CA GLU A 106 27.01 -23.69 16.35
C GLU A 106 28.01 -23.44 15.21
N ILE A 107 27.72 -22.54 14.25
CA ILE A 107 28.72 -21.81 13.43
C ILE A 107 28.22 -20.40 13.11
#